data_AF-A0A820XFT4-F1
#
_entry.id   AF-A0A820XFT4-F1
#
_cell.length_a   1.000
_cell.length_b   1.000
_cell.length_c   1.000
_cell.angle_alpha   90.00
_cell.angle_beta   90.00
_cell.angle_gamma   90.00
#
_symmetry.space_group_name_H-M   'P 1'
#
loop_
_entity.id
_entity.type
_entity.pdbx_description
1 polymer ?
#
loop_
_entity_poly.entity_id
_entity_poly.type
_entity_poly.pdbx_seq_one_letter_code
_entity_poly.pdbx_strand_id
1 'polypeptide(L)'
;MDVVFIQPRVKFDCFGQSNCENGAQCLQDRSTCPQASTCVCLACFYGRCCQFRSNVFGLSLDAILGYHIQPNIAIRHQTLVIKL
;
A
#
# COMPACT_ATOMS: atom_id res chain seq x y z
N MET A 1 -7.55 -22.37 8.39
CA MET A 1 -8.37 -21.24 7.91
C MET A 1 -8.27 -20.15 8.97
N ASP A 2 -7.19 -19.38 8.92
CA ASP A 2 -6.88 -18.38 9.94
C ASP A 2 -7.60 -17.08 9.63
N VAL A 3 -8.80 -16.95 10.19
CA VAL A 3 -9.54 -15.69 10.21
C VAL A 3 -8.91 -14.83 11.32
N VAL A 4 -8.04 -13.91 10.93
CA VAL A 4 -7.49 -12.90 11.85
C VAL A 4 -8.65 -12.01 12.31
N PHE A 5 -9.11 -12.23 13.54
CA PHE A 5 -10.11 -11.39 14.19
C PHE A 5 -9.49 -10.02 14.51
N ILE A 6 -9.79 -9.02 13.66
CA ILE A 6 -9.58 -7.62 14.00
C ILE A 6 -10.62 -7.24 15.06
N GLN A 7 -10.23 -7.22 16.33
CA GLN A 7 -11.09 -6.66 17.38
C GLN A 7 -11.24 -5.15 17.17
N PRO A 8 -12.46 -4.58 17.11
CA PRO A 8 -12.66 -3.20 16.64
C PRO A 8 -12.25 -2.09 17.62
N ARG A 9 -11.63 -2.40 18.76
CA ARG A 9 -11.54 -1.47 19.90
C ARG A 9 -10.22 -1.42 20.66
N VAL A 10 -9.10 -1.79 20.04
CA VAL A 10 -7.80 -1.56 20.67
C VAL A 10 -6.88 -0.80 19.73
N LYS A 11 -6.99 0.53 19.81
CA LYS A 11 -6.13 1.48 19.12
C LYS A 11 -4.84 1.59 19.93
N PHE A 12 -3.92 0.65 19.71
CA PHE A 12 -2.58 0.75 20.28
C PHE A 12 -1.79 1.76 19.44
N ASP A 13 -1.40 2.88 20.02
CA ASP A 13 -0.61 3.94 19.36
C ASP A 13 0.88 3.56 19.16
N CYS A 14 1.18 2.25 19.20
CA CYS A 14 2.53 1.71 19.14
C CYS A 14 3.48 2.37 20.16
N PHE A 15 2.97 2.65 21.37
CA PHE A 15 3.70 3.32 22.46
C PHE A 15 4.28 4.68 22.06
N GLY A 16 3.62 5.38 21.12
CA GLY A 16 4.10 6.65 20.59
C GLY A 16 5.31 6.54 19.65
N GLN A 17 5.77 5.33 19.32
CA GLN A 17 6.91 5.07 18.43
C GLN A 17 6.48 4.67 17.01
N SER A 18 5.32 5.15 16.58
CA SER A 18 4.79 4.85 15.25
C SER A 18 5.64 5.50 14.16
N ASN A 19 6.12 4.70 13.22
CA ASN A 19 6.74 5.16 11.97
C ASN A 19 5.70 5.48 10.88
N CYS A 20 4.40 5.36 11.19
CA CYS A 20 3.34 5.69 10.24
C CYS A 20 3.26 7.20 10.03
N GLU A 21 3.23 7.61 8.76
CA GLU A 21 3.16 9.00 8.34
C GLU A 21 1.72 9.43 8.04
N ASN A 22 1.53 10.72 7.75
CA ASN A 22 0.28 11.28 7.23
C ASN A 22 -0.97 11.00 8.10
N GLY A 23 -0.80 10.90 9.43
CA GLY A 23 -1.90 10.68 10.37
C GLY A 23 -2.47 9.26 10.35
N ALA A 24 -1.75 8.31 9.75
CA ALA A 24 -2.13 6.90 9.74
C ALA A 24 -2.18 6.30 11.16
N GLN A 25 -3.06 5.32 11.34
CA GLN A 25 -3.19 4.61 12.61
C GLN A 25 -2.19 3.46 12.65
N CYS A 26 -1.38 3.40 13.69
CA CYS A 26 -0.53 2.24 13.96
C CYS A 26 -1.37 1.12 14.59
N LEU A 27 -1.13 -0.11 14.15
CA LEU A 27 -1.64 -1.33 14.77
C LEU A 27 -0.46 -2.23 15.10
N GLN A 28 -0.50 -2.87 16.26
CA GLN A 28 0.50 -3.84 16.69
C GLN A 28 -0.17 -5.18 17.03
N ASP A 29 0.59 -6.25 16.87
CA ASP A 29 0.12 -7.61 17.12
C ASP A 29 -0.13 -7.91 18.60
N ARG A 30 0.66 -7.31 19.50
CA ARG A 30 0.59 -7.54 20.96
C ARG A 30 0.69 -6.24 21.74
N SER A 31 0.04 -6.21 22.90
CA SER A 31 0.11 -5.08 23.85
C SER A 31 1.41 -5.03 24.65
N THR A 32 2.20 -6.10 24.67
CA THR A 32 3.47 -6.20 25.40
C THR A 32 4.50 -6.83 24.49
N CYS A 33 5.65 -6.16 24.30
CA CYS A 33 6.73 -6.55 23.38
C CYS A 33 6.19 -6.91 21.97
N PRO A 34 5.63 -5.93 21.23
CA PRO A 34 5.10 -6.15 19.89
C PRO A 34 6.21 -6.67 18.97
N GLN A 35 5.90 -7.71 18.20
CA GLN A 35 6.84 -8.30 17.24
C GLN A 35 6.61 -7.75 15.84
N ALA A 36 5.39 -7.27 15.57
CA ALA A 36 5.03 -6.69 14.29
C ALA A 36 4.09 -5.50 14.49
N SER A 37 4.29 -4.47 13.66
CA SER A 37 3.39 -3.34 13.53
C SER A 37 3.05 -3.08 12.06
N THR A 38 1.87 -2.54 11.82
CA THR A 38 1.38 -2.16 10.49
C THR A 38 0.67 -0.81 10.55
N CYS A 39 0.66 -0.09 9.44
CA CYS A 39 0.01 1.20 9.31
C CYS A 39 -1.32 1.05 8.57
N VAL A 40 -2.40 1.55 9.18
CA VAL A 40 -3.70 1.72 8.53
C VAL A 40 -3.75 3.14 7.98
N CYS A 41 -3.61 3.24 6.66
CA CYS A 41 -3.59 4.52 5.97
C CYS A 41 -4.97 5.18 5.95
N LEU A 42 -4.98 6.50 6.07
CA LEU A 42 -6.16 7.30 5.76
C LEU A 42 -6.45 7.26 4.25
N ALA A 43 -7.67 7.64 3.88
CA ALA A 43 -8.06 7.75 2.47
C ALA A 43 -7.04 8.60 1.69
N CYS A 44 -6.72 8.13 0.48
CA CYS A 44 -5.75 8.73 -0.42
C CYS A 44 -4.28 8.71 0.06
N PHE A 45 -3.92 7.80 0.97
CA PHE A 45 -2.52 7.51 1.30
C PHE A 45 -2.21 6.02 1.14
N TYR A 46 -0.97 5.72 0.78
CA TYR A 46 -0.52 4.36 0.54
C TYR A 46 0.99 4.21 0.79
N GLY A 47 1.48 2.97 0.68
CA GLY A 47 2.85 2.59 1.03
C GLY A 47 2.95 1.99 2.43
N ARG A 48 4.09 1.39 2.76
CA ARG A 48 4.31 0.66 4.03
C ARG A 48 4.09 1.56 5.26
N CYS A 49 4.47 2.83 5.17
CA CYS A 49 4.32 3.81 6.24
C CYS A 49 3.23 4.84 5.92
N CYS A 50 2.39 4.60 4.90
CA CYS A 50 1.44 5.60 4.38
C CYS A 50 2.12 6.89 3.91
N GLN A 51 3.38 6.80 3.47
CA GLN A 51 4.21 7.94 3.10
C GLN A 51 3.80 8.61 1.77
N PHE A 52 3.09 7.87 0.91
CA PHE A 52 2.68 8.36 -0.40
C PHE A 52 1.23 8.83 -0.37
N ARG A 53 0.94 9.89 -1.11
CA ARG A 53 -0.41 10.46 -1.25
C ARG A 53 -0.92 10.23 -2.68
N SER A 54 -2.15 9.73 -2.83
CA SER A 54 -2.89 9.65 -4.09
C SER A 54 -3.88 10.81 -4.19
N ASN A 55 -3.35 12.03 -4.19
CA ASN A 55 -4.11 13.28 -4.38
C ASN A 55 -4.46 13.55 -5.86
N VAL A 56 -3.91 12.76 -6.77
CA VAL A 56 -4.17 12.80 -8.21
C VAL A 56 -4.17 11.36 -8.69
N PHE A 57 -5.04 10.99 -9.64
CA PHE A 57 -4.84 9.79 -10.46
C PHE A 57 -3.60 9.99 -11.33
N GLY A 58 -2.43 10.11 -10.71
CA GLY A 58 -1.14 10.10 -11.38
C GLY A 58 -0.73 8.65 -11.51
N LEU A 59 -1.25 7.97 -12.53
CA LEU A 59 -0.61 6.73 -12.95
C LEU A 59 0.78 7.12 -13.45
N SER A 60 1.81 6.50 -12.90
CA SER A 60 3.14 6.58 -13.49
C SER A 60 3.07 6.03 -14.92
N LEU A 61 3.96 6.48 -15.79
CA LEU A 61 3.96 6.00 -17.18
C LEU A 61 4.12 4.47 -17.23
N ASP A 62 4.92 3.89 -16.32
CA ASP A 62 5.06 2.45 -16.15
C ASP A 62 3.76 1.75 -15.70
N ALA A 63 2.92 2.38 -14.87
CA ALA A 63 1.62 1.82 -14.51
C ALA A 63 0.63 1.82 -15.68
N ILE A 64 0.63 2.89 -16.49
CA ILE A 64 -0.20 2.98 -17.71
C ILE A 64 0.25 1.94 -18.74
N LEU A 65 1.55 1.94 -19.06
CA LEU A 65 2.12 1.02 -20.04
C LEU A 65 2.04 -0.43 -19.56
N GLY A 66 2.24 -0.67 -18.25
CA GLY A 66 2.13 -1.99 -17.63
C GLY A 66 0.78 -2.67 -17.87
N TYR A 67 -0.31 -1.90 -17.83
CA TYR A 67 -1.65 -2.42 -18.14
C TYR A 67 -1.83 -2.84 -19.61
N HIS A 68 -1.10 -2.19 -20.52
CA HIS A 68 -1.19 -2.44 -21.95
C HIS A 68 -0.19 -3.50 -22.46
N ILE A 69 0.80 -3.90 -21.66
CA ILE A 69 1.80 -4.91 -22.04
C ILE A 69 1.17 -6.30 -21.98
N GLN A 70 1.18 -7.00 -23.11
CA GLN A 70 0.81 -8.42 -23.18
C GLN A 70 2.07 -9.29 -23.03
N PRO A 71 2.34 -9.92 -21.88
CA PRO A 71 3.66 -10.52 -21.58
C PRO A 71 4.07 -11.65 -22.55
N ASN A 72 3.09 -12.32 -23.16
CA ASN A 72 3.33 -13.44 -24.09
C ASN A 72 3.43 -13.00 -25.56
N ILE A 73 3.48 -11.69 -25.82
CA ILE A 73 3.55 -11.14 -27.17
C ILE A 73 4.87 -10.38 -27.33
N ALA A 74 5.64 -10.74 -28.36
CA ALA A 74 6.87 -10.03 -28.67
C ALA A 74 6.61 -8.52 -28.89
N ILE A 75 7.55 -7.66 -28.50
CA ILE A 75 7.40 -6.18 -28.56
C ILE A 75 6.92 -5.68 -29.94
N ARG A 76 7.49 -6.25 -31.01
CA ARG A 76 7.11 -5.95 -32.41
C ARG A 76 5.63 -6.24 -32.75
N HIS A 77 4.94 -7.04 -31.95
CA HIS A 77 3.52 -7.38 -32.11
C HIS A 77 2.61 -6.76 -31.04
N GLN A 78 3.14 -5.98 -30.08
CA GLN A 78 2.33 -5.23 -29.12
C GLN A 78 1.50 -4.14 -29.81
N THR A 79 0.60 -3.51 -29.06
CA THR A 79 -0.13 -2.32 -29.52
C THR A 79 0.82 -1.13 -29.73
N LEU A 80 0.43 -0.16 -30.57
CA LEU A 80 1.22 1.04 -30.85
C LEU A 80 1.63 1.80 -29.58
N VAL A 81 0.77 1.81 -28.57
CA VAL A 81 0.99 2.42 -27.24
C VAL A 81 2.28 1.90 -26.56
N ILE A 82 2.70 0.66 -26.83
CA ILE A 82 3.91 0.05 -26.24
C ILE A 82 5.13 0.17 -27.18
N LYS A 83 4.90 0.44 -28.47
CA LYS A 83 5.94 0.46 -29.50
C LYS A 83 6.60 1.82 -29.71
N LEU A 84 5.91 2.89 -29.31
CA LEU A 84 6.33 4.28 -29.45
C LEU A 84 7.50 4.63 -28.53
#